data_AF-A0A809Y4I0-F1
#
_entry.id   AF-A0A809Y4I0-F1
#
_cell.length_a   1.000
_cell.length_b   1.000
_cell.length_c   1.000
_cell.angle_alpha   90.00
_cell.angle_beta   90.00
_cell.angle_gamma   90.00
#
_symmetry.space_group_name_H-M   'P 1'
#
loop_
_entity.id
_entity.type
_entity.pdbx_description
1 polymer ?
#
loop_
_entity_poly.entity_id
_entity_poly.type
_entity_poly.pdbx_seq_one_letter_code
_entity_poly.pdbx_strand_id
1 'polypeptide(L)'
;MTRLREGKLEDVYGRLRKMSFLVLAACFAICSIVSAHADDDDRGRGGESRAYAIGLWGDLPYSDLQAQVGVPNLIADMNDQKLAFTVHDGDLKAGSGTPGSVTPTTCSDALYQQGLGYFNALKSAAMVTPGDNDWTDCDRPANGSFNSRDRLDHERKVFFSTDYSLGQRPIKQQVQHDKLCLDHNNQLTGCVENRRWIMKGVVYATLNIQGSCNNRCDTLPDDAEWAARNNANILWMQQTFEMARTYRAAAIMFISQADPGWDQSDGTRAPLRDRRRLRKRTPIRMVSRLSWSRCAMRWSPSASPSPTFMATPITSVSTGHSSTARAGGSKTSSASRPSATIRRTATTTCIG
;
A
#
# COMPACT_ATOMS: atom_id res chain seq x y z
N MET A 1 -27.32 -55.37 55.51
CA MET A 1 -28.46 -55.12 54.59
C MET A 1 -28.78 -53.62 54.60
N THR A 2 -28.00 -52.81 53.87
CA THR A 2 -28.38 -52.21 52.56
C THR A 2 -29.68 -51.40 52.60
N ARG A 3 -29.78 -50.37 53.46
CA ARG A 3 -30.81 -49.30 53.29
C ARG A 3 -30.53 -47.94 53.96
N LEU A 4 -29.34 -47.73 54.55
CA LEU A 4 -29.04 -46.49 55.31
C LEU A 4 -27.94 -45.61 54.68
N ARG A 5 -27.35 -45.99 53.53
CA ARG A 5 -26.35 -45.17 52.81
C ARG A 5 -26.88 -44.47 51.55
N GLU A 6 -28.08 -44.80 51.07
CA GLU A 6 -28.64 -44.21 49.85
C GLU A 6 -29.35 -42.86 50.11
N GLY A 7 -29.96 -42.66 51.28
CA GLY A 7 -30.73 -41.44 51.57
C GLY A 7 -29.90 -40.16 51.74
N LYS A 8 -28.59 -40.26 52.03
CA LYS A 8 -27.72 -39.09 52.22
C LYS A 8 -27.01 -38.63 50.94
N LEU A 9 -26.87 -39.49 49.92
CA LEU A 9 -26.29 -39.10 48.63
C LEU A 9 -27.30 -38.38 47.73
N GLU A 10 -28.57 -38.78 47.77
CA GLU A 10 -29.65 -38.16 46.99
C GLU A 10 -29.93 -36.70 47.42
N ASP A 11 -29.80 -36.38 48.71
CA ASP A 11 -30.04 -35.00 49.22
C ASP A 11 -28.91 -34.02 48.85
N VAL A 12 -27.67 -34.53 48.69
CA VAL A 12 -26.52 -33.72 48.26
C VAL A 12 -26.58 -33.44 46.75
N TYR A 13 -26.97 -34.43 45.94
CA TYR A 13 -27.15 -34.27 44.49
C TYR A 13 -28.35 -33.37 44.13
N GLY A 14 -29.43 -33.42 44.93
CA GLY A 14 -30.59 -32.56 44.77
C GLY A 14 -30.31 -31.08 45.07
N ARG A 15 -29.49 -30.79 46.09
CA ARG A 15 -29.07 -29.42 46.44
C ARG A 15 -28.06 -28.84 45.45
N LEU A 16 -27.13 -29.65 44.94
CA LEU A 16 -26.17 -29.23 43.90
C LEU A 16 -26.85 -28.92 42.55
N ARG A 17 -27.86 -29.71 42.13
CA ARG A 17 -28.64 -29.38 40.90
C ARG A 17 -29.45 -28.09 41.04
N LYS A 18 -30.03 -27.81 42.22
CA LYS A 18 -30.79 -26.56 42.44
C LYS A 18 -29.88 -25.33 42.54
N MET A 19 -28.65 -25.47 43.06
CA MET A 19 -27.65 -24.38 43.04
C MET A 19 -27.08 -24.11 41.64
N SER A 20 -26.92 -25.14 40.79
CA SER A 20 -26.45 -24.93 39.40
C SER A 20 -27.48 -24.23 38.51
N PHE A 21 -28.79 -24.42 38.74
CA PHE A 21 -29.82 -23.71 37.97
C PHE A 21 -30.03 -22.26 38.43
N LEU A 22 -29.77 -21.94 39.71
CA LEU A 22 -29.87 -20.57 40.22
C LEU A 22 -28.68 -19.68 39.82
N VAL A 23 -27.47 -20.25 39.66
CA VAL A 23 -26.31 -19.49 39.16
C VAL A 23 -26.38 -19.24 37.65
N LEU A 24 -26.98 -20.15 36.88
CA LEU A 24 -27.19 -19.95 35.43
C LEU A 24 -28.33 -18.96 35.11
N ALA A 25 -29.35 -18.86 35.95
CA ALA A 25 -30.41 -17.86 35.79
C ALA A 25 -29.99 -16.44 36.24
N ALA A 26 -29.10 -16.34 37.25
CA ALA A 26 -28.54 -15.05 37.68
C ALA A 26 -27.50 -14.47 36.69
N CYS A 27 -26.76 -15.31 35.96
CA CYS A 27 -25.85 -14.84 34.91
C CYS A 27 -26.56 -14.42 33.61
N PHE A 28 -27.77 -14.92 33.34
CA PHE A 28 -28.57 -14.49 32.19
C PHE A 28 -29.42 -13.24 32.45
N ALA A 29 -29.56 -12.79 33.71
CA ALA A 29 -30.33 -11.60 34.08
C ALA A 29 -29.47 -10.34 34.30
N ILE A 30 -28.13 -10.44 34.26
CA ILE A 30 -27.20 -9.30 34.45
C ILE A 30 -26.55 -8.84 33.12
N CYS A 31 -26.77 -9.54 32.00
CA CYS A 31 -26.19 -9.17 30.70
C CYS A 31 -27.15 -8.43 29.74
N SER A 32 -28.28 -7.92 30.23
CA SER A 32 -29.32 -7.29 29.38
C SER A 32 -29.61 -5.82 29.72
N ILE A 33 -28.70 -5.13 30.41
CA ILE A 33 -28.74 -3.67 30.57
C ILE A 33 -27.33 -3.10 30.35
N VAL A 34 -26.78 -3.32 29.16
CA VAL A 34 -26.07 -2.23 28.50
C VAL A 34 -27.01 -1.81 27.40
N SER A 35 -27.88 -0.85 27.75
CA SER A 35 -28.59 -0.07 26.76
C SER A 35 -27.58 0.32 25.69
N ALA A 36 -27.95 0.07 24.45
CA ALA A 36 -27.41 0.76 23.31
C ALA A 36 -27.59 2.26 23.54
N HIS A 37 -26.66 2.88 24.26
CA HIS A 37 -26.24 4.23 23.95
C HIS A 37 -25.34 4.08 22.73
N ALA A 38 -25.98 3.81 21.59
CA ALA A 38 -25.49 4.39 20.37
C ALA A 38 -25.50 5.90 20.65
N ASP A 39 -24.33 6.45 20.94
CA ASP A 39 -24.08 7.88 20.83
C ASP A 39 -24.41 8.26 19.39
N ASP A 40 -25.67 8.60 19.17
CA ASP A 40 -26.21 9.26 17.98
C ASP A 40 -26.01 10.78 18.14
N ASP A 41 -24.83 11.18 18.63
CA ASP A 41 -24.44 12.55 18.95
C ASP A 41 -23.08 12.88 18.30
N ASP A 42 -22.98 12.59 16.99
CA ASP A 42 -21.92 13.16 16.12
C ASP A 42 -22.52 13.96 14.95
N ARG A 43 -23.73 14.49 15.14
CA ARG A 43 -24.31 15.54 14.29
C ARG A 43 -24.07 16.91 14.92
N GLY A 44 -22.82 17.39 14.91
CA GLY A 44 -22.62 18.81 15.24
C GLY A 44 -21.28 19.26 15.80
N ARG A 45 -20.17 18.54 15.62
CA ARG A 45 -18.85 19.17 15.79
C ARG A 45 -18.27 19.54 14.43
N GLY A 46 -18.04 20.85 14.29
CA GLY A 46 -17.72 21.57 13.08
C GLY A 46 -16.69 20.88 12.19
N GLY A 47 -16.88 21.09 10.89
CA GLY A 47 -16.02 20.55 9.84
C GLY A 47 -14.55 20.92 10.03
N GLU A 48 -13.83 20.13 10.80
CA GLU A 48 -12.47 19.80 10.43
C GLU A 48 -12.55 19.21 9.03
N SER A 49 -12.01 19.96 8.09
CA SER A 49 -11.74 19.49 6.74
C SER A 49 -11.29 18.03 6.77
N ARG A 50 -12.07 17.12 6.16
CA ARG A 50 -11.60 15.76 5.84
C ARG A 50 -10.38 15.79 4.91
N ALA A 51 -10.03 16.95 4.34
CA ALA A 51 -8.81 17.10 3.57
C ALA A 51 -7.59 17.17 4.49
N TYR A 52 -6.60 16.37 4.13
CA TYR A 52 -5.25 16.35 4.66
C TYR A 52 -4.31 16.16 3.47
N ALA A 53 -3.05 16.52 3.64
CA ALA A 53 -2.02 16.31 2.64
C ALA A 53 -1.15 15.12 3.02
N ILE A 54 -0.69 14.39 2.01
CA ILE A 54 0.34 13.36 2.12
C ILE A 54 1.49 13.73 1.18
N GLY A 55 2.72 13.43 1.56
CA GLY A 55 3.86 13.51 0.65
C GLY A 55 4.06 12.16 -0.02
N LEU A 56 4.03 12.09 -1.35
CA LEU A 56 4.38 10.88 -2.11
C LEU A 56 5.59 11.21 -2.98
N TRP A 57 6.63 10.40 -2.89
CA TRP A 57 7.89 10.56 -3.61
C TRP A 57 8.56 9.19 -3.79
N GLY A 58 9.63 9.13 -4.58
CA GLY A 58 10.41 7.93 -4.85
C GLY A 58 11.37 8.15 -6.02
N ASP A 59 12.00 7.08 -6.51
CA ASP A 59 12.93 7.12 -7.65
C ASP A 59 14.08 8.12 -7.48
N LEU A 60 14.55 8.31 -6.23
CA LEU A 60 15.53 9.32 -5.88
C LEU A 60 16.36 8.88 -4.66
N PRO A 61 17.67 9.21 -4.64
CA PRO A 61 18.42 9.97 -5.64
C PRO A 61 19.07 9.11 -6.74
N TYR A 62 19.10 9.61 -7.97
CA TYR A 62 19.77 8.97 -9.13
C TYR A 62 21.09 9.66 -9.53
N SER A 63 21.55 10.63 -8.75
CA SER A 63 22.84 11.31 -8.93
C SER A 63 23.34 11.94 -7.63
N ASP A 64 24.63 12.27 -7.56
CA ASP A 64 25.21 13.00 -6.43
C ASP A 64 24.50 14.32 -6.16
N LEU A 65 24.12 15.07 -7.21
CA LEU A 65 23.38 16.33 -7.07
C LEU A 65 22.00 16.09 -6.44
N GLN A 66 21.29 15.05 -6.86
CA GLN A 66 20.01 14.70 -6.26
C GLN A 66 20.20 14.24 -4.81
N ALA A 67 21.23 13.47 -4.51
CA ALA A 67 21.49 12.97 -3.16
C ALA A 67 21.86 14.11 -2.19
N GLN A 68 22.74 15.02 -2.60
CA GLN A 68 23.29 16.06 -1.72
C GLN A 68 22.46 17.34 -1.67
N VAL A 69 21.67 17.63 -2.71
CA VAL A 69 20.90 18.87 -2.81
C VAL A 69 19.42 18.59 -3.02
N GLY A 70 19.07 17.71 -3.97
CA GLY A 70 17.68 17.42 -4.33
C GLY A 70 16.85 16.87 -3.17
N VAL A 71 17.25 15.73 -2.61
CA VAL A 71 16.55 15.04 -1.52
C VAL A 71 16.52 15.90 -0.25
N PRO A 72 17.62 16.54 0.20
CA PRO A 72 17.54 17.48 1.32
C PRO A 72 16.55 18.64 1.11
N ASN A 73 16.51 19.24 -0.07
CA ASN A 73 15.55 20.31 -0.38
C ASN A 73 14.11 19.79 -0.43
N LEU A 74 13.88 18.60 -0.99
CA LEU A 74 12.56 17.98 -1.02
C LEU A 74 12.07 17.66 0.41
N ILE A 75 12.94 17.13 1.26
CA ILE A 75 12.64 16.88 2.68
C ILE A 75 12.33 18.20 3.40
N ALA A 76 13.09 19.27 3.14
CA ALA A 76 12.83 20.59 3.71
C ALA A 76 11.45 21.11 3.31
N ASP A 77 11.10 21.05 2.03
CA ASP A 77 9.78 21.45 1.53
C ASP A 77 8.67 20.62 2.19
N MET A 78 8.78 19.28 2.20
CA MET A 78 7.81 18.41 2.89
C MET A 78 7.68 18.73 4.38
N ASN A 79 8.77 19.11 5.04
CA ASN A 79 8.82 19.47 6.45
C ASN A 79 8.23 20.85 6.77
N ASP A 80 8.06 21.71 5.77
CA ASP A 80 7.38 23.00 5.88
C ASP A 80 5.87 22.87 5.60
N GLN A 81 5.45 21.75 5.02
CA GLN A 81 4.03 21.40 4.85
C GLN A 81 3.44 20.72 6.10
N LYS A 82 2.12 20.82 6.27
CA LYS A 82 1.35 20.09 7.31
C LYS A 82 0.93 18.70 6.81
N LEU A 83 1.90 17.84 6.51
CA LEU A 83 1.64 16.49 5.99
C LEU A 83 1.19 15.55 7.11
N ALA A 84 0.13 14.78 6.86
CA ALA A 84 -0.32 13.72 7.77
C ALA A 84 0.73 12.59 7.86
N PHE A 85 1.33 12.25 6.73
CA PHE A 85 2.45 11.32 6.60
C PHE A 85 3.09 11.49 5.20
N THR A 86 4.22 10.83 5.00
CA THR A 86 4.93 10.72 3.72
C THR A 86 5.13 9.27 3.34
N VAL A 87 5.19 8.96 2.05
CA VAL A 87 5.45 7.62 1.54
C VAL A 87 6.49 7.70 0.44
N HIS A 88 7.53 6.87 0.53
CA HIS A 88 8.48 6.61 -0.54
C HIS A 88 8.06 5.34 -1.30
N ASP A 89 7.81 5.43 -2.61
CA ASP A 89 7.29 4.29 -3.39
C ASP A 89 8.36 3.36 -3.97
N GLY A 90 9.65 3.61 -3.72
CA GLY A 90 10.76 2.69 -3.99
C GLY A 90 11.93 3.38 -4.69
N ASP A 91 13.02 2.65 -4.93
CA ASP A 91 14.20 3.09 -5.69
C ASP A 91 15.01 4.20 -5.00
N LEU A 92 15.72 3.82 -3.95
CA LEU A 92 16.71 4.60 -3.19
C LEU A 92 17.98 4.96 -4.00
N LYS A 93 18.13 4.43 -5.21
CA LYS A 93 19.24 4.70 -6.13
C LYS A 93 18.85 4.44 -7.57
N ALA A 94 19.64 4.94 -8.52
CA ALA A 94 19.48 4.61 -9.94
C ALA A 94 19.70 3.13 -10.20
N GLY A 95 19.22 2.58 -11.32
CA GLY A 95 19.35 1.14 -11.64
C GLY A 95 20.79 0.62 -11.77
N SER A 96 21.79 1.50 -11.91
CA SER A 96 23.21 1.13 -11.93
C SER A 96 24.03 2.03 -11.01
N GLY A 97 25.05 1.45 -10.39
CA GLY A 97 26.05 2.21 -9.65
C GLY A 97 26.89 3.10 -10.56
N THR A 98 27.26 4.26 -10.03
CA THR A 98 28.05 5.26 -10.75
C THR A 98 29.49 5.24 -10.24
N PRO A 99 30.47 4.80 -11.07
CA PRO A 99 31.87 4.86 -10.69
C PRO A 99 32.32 6.28 -10.35
N GLY A 100 33.03 6.43 -9.23
CA GLY A 100 33.51 7.74 -8.76
C GLY A 100 32.45 8.63 -8.11
N SER A 101 31.23 8.12 -7.90
CA SER A 101 30.18 8.80 -7.12
C SER A 101 30.66 9.14 -5.72
N VAL A 102 30.32 10.33 -5.24
CA VAL A 102 30.62 10.77 -3.87
C VAL A 102 29.51 10.40 -2.87
N THR A 103 28.41 9.84 -3.37
CA THR A 103 27.34 9.24 -2.56
C THR A 103 27.18 7.74 -2.86
N PRO A 104 26.57 6.96 -1.94
CA PRO A 104 26.31 5.54 -2.17
C PRO A 104 25.43 5.29 -3.40
N THR A 105 25.96 4.59 -4.41
CA THR A 105 25.20 4.22 -5.63
C THR A 105 25.19 2.73 -5.90
N THR A 106 25.78 1.91 -5.04
CA THR A 106 25.71 0.43 -5.11
C THR A 106 24.86 -0.09 -3.96
N CYS A 107 24.46 -1.37 -3.98
CA CYS A 107 23.62 -1.96 -2.91
C CYS A 107 24.38 -2.33 -1.63
N SER A 108 25.47 -1.61 -1.35
CA SER A 108 26.18 -1.71 -0.07
C SER A 108 25.31 -1.19 1.08
N ASP A 109 25.65 -1.57 2.31
CA ASP A 109 24.92 -1.15 3.51
C ASP A 109 24.82 0.40 3.65
N ALA A 110 25.78 1.14 3.06
CA ALA A 110 25.77 2.60 3.04
C ALA A 110 24.55 3.20 2.30
N LEU A 111 24.00 2.52 1.30
CA LEU A 111 22.78 2.92 0.60
C LEU A 111 21.59 2.98 1.57
N TYR A 112 21.38 1.92 2.33
CA TYR A 112 20.25 1.81 3.25
C TYR A 112 20.41 2.73 4.46
N GLN A 113 21.64 2.95 4.92
CA GLN A 113 21.93 3.95 5.96
C GLN A 113 21.61 5.37 5.49
N GLN A 114 21.96 5.71 4.24
CA GLN A 114 21.61 6.99 3.64
C GLN A 114 20.08 7.16 3.52
N GLY A 115 19.39 6.15 2.99
CA GLY A 115 17.92 6.13 2.91
C GLY A 115 17.25 6.27 4.28
N LEU A 116 17.73 5.54 5.29
CA LEU A 116 17.24 5.65 6.67
C LEU A 116 17.43 7.07 7.22
N GLY A 117 18.56 7.71 6.92
CA GLY A 117 18.84 9.10 7.26
C GLY A 117 17.81 10.06 6.65
N TYR A 118 17.49 9.88 5.36
CA TYR A 118 16.46 10.67 4.68
C TYR A 118 15.08 10.49 5.33
N PHE A 119 14.66 9.24 5.59
CA PHE A 119 13.36 8.98 6.20
C PHE A 119 13.26 9.54 7.62
N ASN A 120 14.32 9.44 8.42
CA ASN A 120 14.32 9.97 9.79
C ASN A 120 14.46 11.50 9.86
N ALA A 121 14.84 12.16 8.76
CA ALA A 121 14.83 13.62 8.66
C ALA A 121 13.41 14.21 8.44
N LEU A 122 12.43 13.38 8.08
CA LEU A 122 11.04 13.82 7.90
C LEU A 122 10.36 14.03 9.26
N LYS A 123 9.76 15.21 9.44
CA LYS A 123 9.03 15.59 10.67
C LYS A 123 7.77 14.74 10.86
N SER A 124 7.12 14.34 9.77
CA SER A 124 5.93 13.46 9.79
C SER A 124 6.32 11.98 9.69
N ALA A 125 5.37 11.08 9.93
CA ALA A 125 5.55 9.64 9.70
C ALA A 125 6.01 9.37 8.27
N ALA A 126 7.01 8.50 8.09
CA ALA A 126 7.53 8.09 6.81
C ALA A 126 7.34 6.59 6.58
N MET A 127 6.59 6.25 5.55
CA MET A 127 6.43 4.88 5.05
C MET A 127 7.30 4.68 3.83
N VAL A 128 7.70 3.43 3.58
CA VAL A 128 8.47 3.04 2.40
C VAL A 128 7.98 1.69 1.91
N THR A 129 8.03 1.47 0.60
CA THR A 129 7.96 0.13 -0.02
C THR A 129 9.24 -0.11 -0.81
N PRO A 130 9.75 -1.35 -0.90
CA PRO A 130 10.93 -1.66 -1.70
C PRO A 130 10.72 -1.38 -3.21
N GLY A 131 11.77 -0.92 -3.90
CA GLY A 131 11.89 -0.84 -5.36
C GLY A 131 12.88 -1.85 -5.93
N ASP A 132 12.97 -1.96 -7.27
CA ASP A 132 13.88 -2.92 -7.92
C ASP A 132 15.35 -2.53 -7.76
N ASN A 133 15.65 -1.22 -7.75
CA ASN A 133 17.01 -0.71 -7.65
C ASN A 133 17.65 -0.94 -6.27
N ASP A 134 16.82 -1.27 -5.28
CA ASP A 134 17.16 -1.39 -3.86
C ASP A 134 17.48 -2.82 -3.46
N TRP A 135 16.95 -3.81 -4.20
CA TRP A 135 17.22 -5.22 -3.92
C TRP A 135 17.28 -6.12 -5.15
N THR A 136 16.32 -6.12 -6.08
CA THR A 136 16.36 -7.09 -7.21
C THR A 136 17.54 -6.84 -8.12
N ASP A 137 17.81 -5.58 -8.47
CA ASP A 137 18.86 -5.18 -9.40
C ASP A 137 20.26 -5.23 -8.77
N CYS A 138 20.35 -5.55 -7.48
CA CYS A 138 21.62 -5.57 -6.75
C CYS A 138 22.55 -6.70 -7.19
N ASP A 139 22.01 -7.71 -7.87
CA ASP A 139 22.75 -8.78 -8.55
C ASP A 139 23.58 -8.28 -9.74
N ARG A 140 23.24 -7.12 -10.32
CA ARG A 140 23.97 -6.53 -11.44
C ARG A 140 25.42 -6.24 -11.03
N PRO A 141 26.40 -6.50 -11.91
CA PRO A 141 27.81 -6.14 -11.68
C PRO A 141 28.01 -4.66 -11.32
N ALA A 142 27.27 -3.76 -11.98
CA ALA A 142 27.33 -2.32 -11.70
C ALA A 142 26.84 -1.92 -10.30
N ASN A 143 26.08 -2.80 -9.62
CA ASN A 143 25.56 -2.57 -8.28
C ASN A 143 26.36 -3.30 -7.19
N GLY A 144 27.45 -3.99 -7.56
CA GLY A 144 28.32 -4.72 -6.64
C GLY A 144 28.07 -6.24 -6.57
N SER A 145 27.21 -6.78 -7.44
CA SER A 145 26.88 -8.22 -7.50
C SER A 145 26.44 -8.81 -6.15
N PHE A 146 25.66 -8.03 -5.39
CA PHE A 146 25.07 -8.51 -4.14
C PHE A 146 24.00 -9.55 -4.43
N ASN A 147 23.77 -10.48 -3.50
CA ASN A 147 22.60 -11.34 -3.59
C ASN A 147 21.33 -10.52 -3.33
N SER A 148 20.39 -10.52 -4.28
CA SER A 148 19.17 -9.71 -4.20
C SER A 148 18.33 -10.03 -2.96
N ARG A 149 18.24 -11.30 -2.56
CA ARG A 149 17.47 -11.69 -1.36
C ARG A 149 18.15 -11.29 -0.06
N ASP A 150 19.49 -11.30 -0.03
CA ASP A 150 20.22 -10.74 1.12
C ASP A 150 19.93 -9.24 1.28
N ARG A 151 19.78 -8.53 0.16
CA ARG A 151 19.43 -7.11 0.16
C ARG A 151 17.99 -6.86 0.61
N LEU A 152 17.03 -7.67 0.16
CA LEU A 152 15.66 -7.61 0.68
C LEU A 152 15.59 -7.91 2.18
N ASP A 153 16.33 -8.91 2.66
CA ASP A 153 16.42 -9.20 4.10
C ASP A 153 17.11 -8.09 4.89
N HIS A 154 18.06 -7.38 4.27
CA HIS A 154 18.68 -6.20 4.85
C HIS A 154 17.67 -5.05 4.97
N GLU A 155 16.88 -4.76 3.94
CA GLU A 155 15.80 -3.77 4.02
C GLU A 155 14.79 -4.09 5.12
N ARG A 156 14.36 -5.35 5.22
CA ARG A 156 13.46 -5.83 6.28
C ARG A 156 14.01 -5.51 7.68
N LYS A 157 15.33 -5.61 7.87
CA LYS A 157 16.00 -5.27 9.13
C LYS A 157 16.13 -3.77 9.34
N VAL A 158 16.47 -3.00 8.32
CA VAL A 158 16.75 -1.56 8.44
C VAL A 158 15.46 -0.74 8.55
N PHE A 159 14.49 -0.98 7.66
CA PHE A 159 13.29 -0.14 7.56
C PHE A 159 12.06 -0.74 8.26
N PHE A 160 12.05 -2.06 8.46
CA PHE A 160 10.84 -2.80 8.85
C PHE A 160 10.99 -3.61 10.16
N SER A 161 11.97 -3.26 11.00
CA SER A 161 12.27 -3.99 12.25
C SER A 161 11.24 -3.81 13.37
N THR A 162 10.33 -2.84 13.25
CA THR A 162 9.26 -2.59 14.22
C THR A 162 7.91 -2.45 13.53
N ASP A 163 6.81 -2.41 14.29
CA ASP A 163 5.46 -2.14 13.77
C ASP A 163 5.21 -0.65 13.49
N TYR A 164 6.18 0.22 13.72
CA TYR A 164 6.07 1.65 13.54
C TYR A 164 6.70 2.11 12.23
N SER A 165 6.12 3.14 11.62
CA SER A 165 6.73 3.83 10.48
C SER A 165 8.04 4.51 10.89
N LEU A 166 8.81 4.96 9.90
CA LEU A 166 9.98 5.84 10.11
C LEU A 166 9.53 7.29 10.36
N GLY A 167 10.50 8.20 10.42
CA GLY A 167 10.27 9.64 10.63
C GLY A 167 10.13 10.02 12.10
N GLN A 168 10.04 11.32 12.37
CA GLN A 168 10.09 11.85 13.75
C GLN A 168 8.76 11.72 14.51
N ARG A 169 7.65 11.47 13.80
CA ARG A 169 6.32 11.21 14.37
C ARG A 169 5.78 9.88 13.87
N PRO A 170 6.39 8.76 14.28
CA PRO A 170 6.04 7.45 13.74
C PRO A 170 4.61 7.07 14.12
N ILE A 171 3.91 6.41 13.21
CA ILE A 171 2.59 5.82 13.48
C ILE A 171 2.68 4.31 13.47
N LYS A 172 1.85 3.66 14.29
CA LYS A 172 1.72 2.21 14.27
C LYS A 172 1.05 1.75 12.98
N GLN A 173 1.62 0.73 12.35
CA GLN A 173 1.12 0.08 11.15
C GLN A 173 0.72 -1.36 11.47
N GLN A 174 -0.21 -1.90 10.70
CA GLN A 174 -0.38 -3.34 10.61
C GLN A 174 0.69 -3.92 9.69
N VAL A 175 1.21 -5.07 10.06
CA VAL A 175 2.31 -5.75 9.38
C VAL A 175 1.87 -7.15 8.96
N GLN A 176 2.25 -7.59 7.77
CA GLN A 176 2.00 -8.96 7.33
C GLN A 176 3.03 -9.92 7.94
N HIS A 177 2.80 -10.35 9.19
CA HIS A 177 3.68 -11.29 9.90
C HIS A 177 3.55 -12.75 9.45
N ASP A 178 2.53 -13.07 8.65
CA ASP A 178 2.34 -14.43 8.11
C ASP A 178 3.60 -14.89 7.39
N LYS A 179 4.11 -16.08 7.74
CA LYS A 179 5.33 -16.65 7.15
C LYS A 179 5.06 -17.17 5.74
N LEU A 180 4.92 -16.24 4.80
CA LEU A 180 4.54 -16.50 3.40
C LEU A 180 5.63 -16.11 2.40
N CYS A 181 6.56 -15.25 2.80
CA CYS A 181 7.69 -14.83 1.98
C CYS A 181 8.90 -15.74 2.22
N LEU A 182 9.90 -15.65 1.34
CA LEU A 182 11.20 -16.32 1.53
C LEU A 182 12.26 -15.31 1.98
N ASP A 183 13.16 -15.78 2.84
CA ASP A 183 14.43 -15.12 3.12
C ASP A 183 15.52 -15.58 2.14
N HIS A 184 16.72 -15.03 2.25
CA HIS A 184 17.88 -15.39 1.44
C HIS A 184 18.23 -16.89 1.49
N ASN A 185 17.90 -17.59 2.58
CA ASN A 185 18.20 -19.01 2.75
C ASN A 185 17.05 -19.92 2.28
N ASN A 186 16.04 -19.38 1.57
CA ASN A 186 14.80 -20.08 1.18
C ASN A 186 13.93 -20.53 2.37
N GLN A 187 14.06 -19.89 3.54
CA GLN A 187 13.21 -20.18 4.69
C GLN A 187 11.98 -19.28 4.68
N LEU A 188 10.84 -19.84 5.13
CA LEU A 188 9.62 -19.06 5.26
C LEU A 188 9.77 -17.99 6.34
N THR A 189 9.53 -16.74 5.95
CA THR A 189 9.60 -15.55 6.79
C THR A 189 8.38 -14.65 6.60
N GLY A 190 8.18 -13.73 7.53
CA GLY A 190 7.12 -12.72 7.44
C GLY A 190 7.37 -11.76 6.28
N CYS A 191 6.31 -11.35 5.58
CA CYS A 191 6.38 -10.32 4.54
C CYS A 191 6.31 -8.92 5.17
N VAL A 192 7.24 -8.63 6.08
CA VAL A 192 7.19 -7.47 6.98
C VAL A 192 7.31 -6.11 6.27
N GLU A 193 7.72 -6.10 5.01
CA GLU A 193 7.70 -4.93 4.13
C GLU A 193 6.29 -4.52 3.68
N ASN A 194 5.32 -5.43 3.76
CA ASN A 194 3.91 -5.13 3.50
C ASN A 194 3.27 -4.51 4.75
N ARG A 195 2.91 -3.23 4.63
CA ARG A 195 2.37 -2.39 5.70
C ARG A 195 0.98 -1.89 5.35
N ARG A 196 0.14 -1.70 6.36
CA ARG A 196 -1.21 -1.14 6.21
C ARG A 196 -1.58 -0.24 7.37
N TRP A 197 -2.24 0.87 7.08
CA TRP A 197 -2.75 1.80 8.09
C TRP A 197 -4.06 2.45 7.62
N ILE A 198 -4.78 3.04 8.56
CA ILE A 198 -6.01 3.78 8.28
C ILE A 198 -5.78 5.23 8.69
N MET A 199 -6.11 6.16 7.81
CA MET A 199 -6.06 7.59 8.10
C MET A 199 -7.28 8.26 7.50
N LYS A 200 -8.02 9.03 8.33
CA LYS A 200 -9.16 9.87 7.92
C LYS A 200 -10.16 9.15 6.99
N GLY A 201 -10.44 7.87 7.26
CA GLY A 201 -11.40 7.06 6.50
C GLY A 201 -10.87 6.44 5.21
N VAL A 202 -9.56 6.49 4.96
CA VAL A 202 -8.88 5.82 3.83
C VAL A 202 -7.97 4.73 4.37
N VAL A 203 -7.98 3.55 3.73
CA VAL A 203 -7.03 2.48 4.02
C VAL A 203 -5.85 2.60 3.05
N TYR A 204 -4.64 2.59 3.59
CA TYR A 204 -3.40 2.63 2.81
C TYR A 204 -2.67 1.32 2.98
N ALA A 205 -2.09 0.80 1.90
CA ALA A 205 -1.27 -0.40 1.97
C ALA A 205 -0.07 -0.32 1.01
N THR A 206 1.11 -0.70 1.50
CA THR A 206 2.27 -0.97 0.65
C THR A 206 2.19 -2.39 0.11
N LEU A 207 2.71 -2.58 -1.10
CA LEU A 207 2.90 -3.86 -1.75
C LEU A 207 4.32 -3.87 -2.31
N ASN A 208 5.13 -4.83 -1.87
CA ASN A 208 6.42 -5.08 -2.50
C ASN A 208 6.17 -5.70 -3.88
N ILE A 209 5.89 -4.85 -4.87
CA ILE A 209 5.71 -5.16 -6.29
C ILE A 209 6.54 -4.14 -7.05
N GLN A 210 7.64 -4.60 -7.61
CA GLN A 210 8.72 -3.79 -8.14
C GLN A 210 9.02 -4.15 -9.60
N GLY A 211 9.90 -3.36 -10.22
CA GLY A 211 10.43 -3.59 -11.56
C GLY A 211 11.21 -4.90 -11.71
N SER A 212 12.05 -4.99 -12.74
CA SER A 212 12.70 -6.25 -13.14
C SER A 212 11.72 -7.44 -13.28
N CYS A 213 10.58 -7.16 -13.93
CA CYS A 213 9.44 -8.08 -14.07
C CYS A 213 8.97 -8.70 -12.76
N ASN A 214 9.00 -7.93 -11.66
CA ASN A 214 8.67 -8.42 -10.33
C ASN A 214 9.62 -9.54 -9.87
N ASN A 215 10.94 -9.38 -10.09
CA ASN A 215 12.00 -10.36 -9.84
C ASN A 215 12.02 -11.61 -10.75
N ARG A 216 11.44 -11.50 -11.96
CA ARG A 216 11.36 -12.60 -12.94
C ARG A 216 12.15 -12.37 -14.23
N CYS A 217 12.82 -11.24 -14.34
CA CYS A 217 13.64 -10.87 -15.49
C CYS A 217 15.01 -10.39 -15.02
N ASP A 218 15.85 -10.03 -15.99
CA ASP A 218 17.17 -9.45 -15.80
C ASP A 218 18.26 -10.45 -15.39
N THR A 219 19.05 -10.16 -14.35
CA THR A 219 20.38 -10.76 -14.16
C THR A 219 20.31 -12.13 -13.46
N LEU A 220 19.64 -12.23 -12.31
CA LEU A 220 19.41 -13.47 -11.57
C LEU A 220 17.94 -13.58 -11.09
N PRO A 221 16.98 -13.82 -12.01
CA PRO A 221 15.58 -13.97 -11.64
C PRO A 221 15.34 -15.13 -10.68
N ASP A 222 14.38 -14.98 -9.75
CA ASP A 222 14.04 -15.97 -8.74
C ASP A 222 12.52 -16.24 -8.71
N ASP A 223 12.09 -17.25 -9.47
CA ASP A 223 10.68 -17.64 -9.56
C ASP A 223 10.11 -18.15 -8.23
N ALA A 224 10.93 -18.71 -7.33
CA ALA A 224 10.48 -19.25 -6.05
C ALA A 224 10.19 -18.12 -5.06
N GLU A 225 11.11 -17.15 -4.96
CA GLU A 225 10.90 -15.90 -4.23
C GLU A 225 9.65 -15.17 -4.76
N TRP A 226 9.59 -14.97 -6.08
CA TRP A 226 8.46 -14.29 -6.71
C TRP A 226 7.14 -14.98 -6.38
N ALA A 227 7.06 -16.32 -6.52
CA ALA A 227 5.82 -17.05 -6.29
C ALA A 227 5.32 -16.89 -4.85
N ALA A 228 6.23 -16.97 -3.88
CA ALA A 228 5.94 -16.80 -2.46
C ALA A 228 5.43 -15.37 -2.15
N ARG A 229 6.22 -14.35 -2.51
CA ARG A 229 5.86 -12.94 -2.26
C ARG A 229 4.64 -12.49 -3.04
N ASN A 230 4.49 -12.90 -4.30
CA ASN A 230 3.33 -12.55 -5.11
C ASN A 230 2.02 -13.12 -4.52
N ASN A 231 2.04 -14.35 -4.01
CA ASN A 231 0.89 -14.91 -3.30
C ASN A 231 0.60 -14.14 -2.00
N ALA A 232 1.64 -13.76 -1.25
CA ALA A 232 1.48 -12.94 -0.04
C ALA A 232 0.89 -11.56 -0.33
N ASN A 233 1.33 -10.88 -1.40
CA ASN A 233 0.80 -9.59 -1.85
C ASN A 233 -0.67 -9.70 -2.27
N ILE A 234 -1.04 -10.76 -2.99
CA ILE A 234 -2.45 -10.99 -3.38
C ILE A 234 -3.32 -11.17 -2.14
N LEU A 235 -2.88 -11.97 -1.16
CA LEU A 235 -3.59 -12.15 0.10
C LEU A 235 -3.69 -10.82 0.87
N TRP A 236 -2.59 -10.06 0.97
CA TRP A 236 -2.55 -8.76 1.63
C TRP A 236 -3.54 -7.77 1.01
N MET A 237 -3.59 -7.72 -0.32
CA MET A 237 -4.54 -6.91 -1.08
C MET A 237 -5.99 -7.33 -0.80
N GLN A 238 -6.30 -8.64 -0.81
CA GLN A 238 -7.63 -9.15 -0.49
C GLN A 238 -8.07 -8.77 0.93
N GLN A 239 -7.20 -8.96 1.92
CA GLN A 239 -7.44 -8.58 3.31
C GLN A 239 -7.59 -7.05 3.46
N THR A 240 -6.91 -6.26 2.62
CA THR A 240 -7.04 -4.80 2.63
C THR A 240 -8.42 -4.36 2.12
N PHE A 241 -8.96 -5.02 1.09
CA PHE A 241 -10.35 -4.82 0.67
C PHE A 241 -11.36 -5.23 1.74
N GLU A 242 -11.11 -6.34 2.44
CA GLU A 242 -11.95 -6.76 3.57
C GLU A 242 -11.94 -5.73 4.70
N MET A 243 -10.76 -5.27 5.10
CA MET A 243 -10.60 -4.18 6.07
C MET A 243 -11.36 -2.93 5.63
N ALA A 244 -11.22 -2.49 4.38
CA ALA A 244 -11.94 -1.32 3.89
C ALA A 244 -13.46 -1.47 4.01
N ARG A 245 -14.02 -2.66 3.76
CA ARG A 245 -15.46 -2.93 3.95
C ARG A 245 -15.85 -2.89 5.43
N THR A 246 -15.08 -3.55 6.29
CA THR A 246 -15.32 -3.61 7.74
C THR A 246 -15.30 -2.22 8.37
N TYR A 247 -14.35 -1.38 7.97
CA TYR A 247 -14.22 -0.01 8.48
C TYR A 247 -15.06 1.01 7.70
N ARG A 248 -15.84 0.57 6.70
CA ARG A 248 -16.59 1.45 5.78
C ARG A 248 -15.73 2.60 5.23
N ALA A 249 -14.50 2.27 4.85
CA ALA A 249 -13.55 3.22 4.32
C ALA A 249 -14.04 3.83 3.00
N ALA A 250 -13.78 5.11 2.81
CA ALA A 250 -14.15 5.85 1.61
C ALA A 250 -13.27 5.46 0.41
N ALA A 251 -12.03 5.04 0.65
CA ALA A 251 -11.09 4.65 -0.39
C ALA A 251 -10.01 3.69 0.12
N ILE A 252 -9.30 3.07 -0.83
CA ILE A 252 -8.05 2.36 -0.62
C ILE A 252 -6.98 2.98 -1.52
N MET A 253 -5.78 3.17 -0.99
CA MET A 253 -4.60 3.51 -1.77
C MET A 253 -3.56 2.40 -1.63
N PHE A 254 -3.27 1.71 -2.74
CA PHE A 254 -2.14 0.80 -2.85
C PHE A 254 -0.91 1.57 -3.33
N ILE A 255 0.23 1.35 -2.68
CA ILE A 255 1.53 1.92 -3.06
C ILE A 255 2.48 0.79 -3.40
N SER A 256 3.06 0.84 -4.59
CA SER A 256 4.05 -0.12 -5.10
C SER A 256 4.91 0.58 -6.14
N GLN A 257 6.17 0.20 -6.28
CA GLN A 257 7.09 0.81 -7.25
C GLN A 257 6.68 0.53 -8.71
N ALA A 258 6.29 -0.71 -9.02
CA ALA A 258 6.07 -1.10 -10.41
C ALA A 258 4.84 -0.43 -11.04
N ASP A 259 4.99 0.02 -12.29
CA ASP A 259 3.85 0.42 -13.11
C ASP A 259 2.94 -0.80 -13.39
N PRO A 260 1.63 -0.74 -13.07
CA PRO A 260 0.70 -1.82 -13.36
C PRO A 260 0.42 -2.04 -14.86
N GLY A 261 0.93 -1.18 -15.74
CA GLY A 261 0.89 -1.27 -17.20
C GLY A 261 -0.48 -0.95 -17.79
N TRP A 262 -1.29 -0.12 -17.11
CA TRP A 262 -2.68 0.14 -17.49
C TRP A 262 -2.82 1.15 -18.63
N ASP A 263 -1.91 2.09 -18.73
CA ASP A 263 -1.94 3.16 -19.73
C ASP A 263 -1.29 2.77 -21.07
N GLN A 264 -0.74 1.56 -21.16
CA GLN A 264 -0.03 1.03 -22.32
C GLN A 264 1.21 1.85 -22.73
N SER A 265 1.73 2.70 -21.83
CA SER A 265 2.84 3.61 -22.12
C SER A 265 4.22 3.01 -21.86
N ASP A 266 4.31 2.02 -20.97
CA ASP A 266 5.58 1.36 -20.68
C ASP A 266 5.94 0.32 -21.77
N GLY A 267 6.82 0.73 -22.68
CA GLY A 267 7.37 -0.13 -23.72
C GLY A 267 8.59 -0.95 -23.29
N THR A 268 9.05 -0.85 -22.04
CA THR A 268 10.37 -1.36 -21.63
C THR A 268 10.32 -2.54 -20.66
N ARG A 269 9.37 -2.61 -19.71
CA ARG A 269 9.47 -3.58 -18.60
C ARG A 269 8.15 -4.23 -18.14
N ALA A 270 7.01 -3.56 -18.21
CA ALA A 270 5.72 -4.15 -17.85
C ALA A 270 5.01 -4.79 -19.06
N PRO A 271 4.36 -5.97 -18.92
CA PRO A 271 3.48 -6.47 -19.96
C PRO A 271 2.28 -5.51 -20.11
N LEU A 272 2.11 -4.94 -21.31
CA LEU A 272 0.99 -4.05 -21.62
C LEU A 272 -0.35 -4.72 -21.24
N ARG A 273 -1.02 -4.18 -20.21
CA ARG A 273 -2.30 -4.73 -19.75
C ARG A 273 -3.44 -3.99 -20.43
N ASP A 274 -4.11 -4.67 -21.35
CA ASP A 274 -5.36 -4.17 -21.92
C ASP A 274 -6.41 -4.02 -20.81
N ARG A 275 -6.83 -2.78 -20.53
CA ARG A 275 -7.89 -2.46 -19.55
C ARG A 275 -9.17 -3.27 -19.79
N ARG A 276 -9.45 -3.69 -21.03
CA ARG A 276 -10.61 -4.53 -21.37
C ARG A 276 -10.49 -5.98 -20.89
N ARG A 277 -9.27 -6.49 -20.67
CA ARG A 277 -9.03 -7.83 -20.10
C ARG A 277 -9.30 -7.91 -18.59
N LEU A 278 -9.23 -6.78 -17.87
CA LEU A 278 -9.65 -6.69 -16.47
C LEU A 278 -11.18 -6.82 -16.29
N ARG A 279 -11.96 -6.51 -17.33
CA ARG A 279 -13.42 -6.65 -17.34
C ARG A 279 -13.90 -8.10 -17.53
N LYS A 280 -13.00 -9.01 -17.91
CA LYS A 280 -13.27 -10.44 -18.11
C LYS A 280 -12.38 -11.29 -17.21
N ARG A 281 -12.69 -11.34 -15.93
CA ARG A 281 -12.39 -12.51 -15.11
C ARG A 281 -13.66 -12.90 -14.35
N THR A 282 -14.07 -14.14 -14.61
CA THR A 282 -15.12 -14.93 -13.95
C THR A 282 -15.24 -14.55 -12.48
N PRO A 283 -16.46 -14.42 -11.90
CA PRO A 283 -16.60 -14.16 -10.48
C PRO A 283 -15.77 -15.19 -9.72
N ILE A 284 -14.82 -14.71 -8.92
CA ILE A 284 -14.14 -15.54 -7.93
C ILE A 284 -15.28 -16.11 -7.08
N ARG A 285 -15.64 -17.37 -7.29
CA ARG A 285 -16.43 -18.13 -6.34
C ARG A 285 -15.56 -18.18 -5.09
N MET A 286 -15.83 -17.26 -4.18
CA MET A 286 -15.38 -17.37 -2.80
C MET A 286 -15.92 -18.73 -2.34
N VAL A 287 -15.05 -19.74 -2.21
CA VAL A 287 -15.45 -21.02 -1.64
C VAL A 287 -15.60 -20.78 -0.15
N SER A 288 -16.73 -20.17 0.23
CA SER A 288 -17.17 -20.13 1.61
C SER A 288 -17.62 -21.53 1.98
N ARG A 289 -16.71 -22.37 2.43
CA ARG A 289 -17.07 -23.60 3.14
C ARG A 289 -17.33 -23.25 4.60
N LEU A 290 -18.37 -22.46 4.84
CA LEU A 290 -19.00 -22.29 6.14
C LEU A 290 -20.50 -22.35 5.90
N SER A 291 -21.07 -23.49 6.30
CA SER A 291 -22.49 -23.80 6.26
C SER A 291 -23.28 -22.72 6.99
N TRP A 292 -24.08 -21.94 6.26
CA TRP A 292 -25.17 -21.17 6.82
C TRP A 292 -26.47 -21.62 6.19
N SER A 293 -27.36 -22.08 7.04
CA SER A 293 -28.69 -22.58 6.72
C SER A 293 -29.54 -21.51 6.03
N ARG A 294 -30.26 -21.97 5.02
CA ARG A 294 -31.30 -21.32 4.19
C ARG A 294 -31.98 -20.10 4.82
N CYS A 295 -31.88 -18.96 4.15
CA CYS A 295 -32.99 -18.02 3.96
C CYS A 295 -32.95 -17.52 2.52
N ALA A 296 -33.96 -17.90 1.74
CA ALA A 296 -34.11 -17.50 0.35
C ALA A 296 -34.96 -16.23 0.28
N MET A 297 -34.43 -15.15 -0.29
CA MET A 297 -35.23 -14.06 -0.84
C MET A 297 -35.02 -14.00 -2.36
N ARG A 298 -36.13 -14.10 -3.07
CA ARG A 298 -36.25 -14.14 -4.52
C ARG A 298 -36.19 -12.70 -5.05
N TRP A 299 -35.33 -12.43 -6.02
CA TRP A 299 -35.32 -11.18 -6.78
C TRP A 299 -35.78 -11.46 -8.22
N SER A 300 -36.76 -10.68 -8.68
CA SER A 300 -37.21 -10.63 -10.08
C SER A 300 -36.50 -9.48 -10.79
N PRO A 301 -36.08 -9.61 -12.06
CA PRO A 301 -35.45 -8.51 -12.79
C PRO A 301 -36.50 -7.63 -13.49
N SER A 302 -36.46 -6.32 -13.25
CA SER A 302 -37.06 -5.31 -14.12
C SER A 302 -35.98 -4.62 -14.96
N ALA A 303 -36.35 -4.25 -16.18
CA ALA A 303 -35.45 -3.90 -17.27
C ALA A 303 -35.22 -2.39 -17.44
N SER A 304 -34.06 -2.06 -18.03
CA SER A 304 -33.73 -0.90 -18.90
C SER A 304 -33.34 0.44 -18.25
N PRO A 305 -32.62 1.36 -18.96
CA PRO A 305 -31.67 1.18 -20.08
C PRO A 305 -30.29 1.86 -19.85
N SER A 306 -29.30 1.47 -20.66
CA SER A 306 -27.95 2.04 -20.73
C SER A 306 -27.92 3.43 -21.41
N PRO A 307 -27.03 4.36 -21.00
CA PRO A 307 -26.71 5.52 -21.82
C PRO A 307 -25.51 5.25 -22.75
N THR A 308 -25.74 5.54 -24.03
CA THR A 308 -24.75 5.62 -25.11
C THR A 308 -23.96 6.92 -24.99
N PHE A 309 -22.63 6.86 -24.91
CA PHE A 309 -21.76 8.03 -25.11
C PHE A 309 -21.22 8.04 -26.53
N MET A 310 -21.55 9.11 -27.28
CA MET A 310 -20.91 9.45 -28.55
C MET A 310 -19.51 10.03 -28.27
N ALA A 311 -18.49 9.50 -28.94
CA ALA A 311 -17.18 10.11 -29.03
C ALA A 311 -17.08 10.87 -30.36
N THR A 312 -16.84 12.18 -30.30
CA THR A 312 -16.44 13.00 -31.45
C THR A 312 -14.92 12.88 -31.68
N PRO A 313 -14.44 12.72 -32.92
CA PRO A 313 -13.01 12.70 -33.21
C PRO A 313 -12.50 14.13 -33.35
N ILE A 314 -11.37 14.44 -32.70
CA ILE A 314 -10.53 15.59 -33.07
C ILE A 314 -9.37 15.05 -33.89
N THR A 315 -9.23 15.63 -35.07
CA THR A 315 -8.28 15.31 -36.13
C THR A 315 -6.83 15.61 -35.75
N SER A 316 -5.96 14.77 -36.26
CA SER A 316 -4.51 14.90 -36.30
C SER A 316 -4.08 16.05 -37.22
N VAL A 317 -2.98 16.73 -36.86
CA VAL A 317 -2.13 17.43 -37.82
C VAL A 317 -0.72 16.88 -37.66
N SER A 318 -0.30 16.11 -38.65
CA SER A 318 1.09 15.73 -38.87
C SER A 318 1.85 16.89 -39.51
N THR A 319 3.05 17.16 -39.05
CA THR A 319 4.14 17.61 -39.94
C THR A 319 5.40 16.87 -39.53
N GLY A 320 5.81 15.91 -40.36
CA GLY A 320 7.21 15.49 -40.41
C GLY A 320 7.97 16.47 -41.30
N HIS A 321 9.27 16.64 -41.05
CA HIS A 321 10.34 16.50 -42.05
C HIS A 321 11.70 16.48 -41.34
N SER A 322 12.56 15.60 -41.84
CA SER A 322 13.89 15.29 -41.34
C SER A 322 14.96 16.25 -41.89
N SER A 323 16.13 16.19 -41.24
CA SER A 323 17.51 16.37 -41.76
C SER A 323 18.32 17.64 -41.42
N THR A 324 19.37 17.39 -40.61
CA THR A 324 20.79 17.80 -40.71
C THR A 324 21.25 19.27 -40.70
N ALA A 325 22.05 19.55 -39.64
CA ALA A 325 23.41 20.12 -39.64
C ALA A 325 23.67 21.65 -39.48
N ARG A 326 24.54 21.89 -38.48
CA ARG A 326 25.64 22.89 -38.33
C ARG A 326 25.37 24.26 -37.69
N ALA A 327 25.98 24.39 -36.50
CA ALA A 327 26.84 25.45 -35.94
C ALA A 327 26.63 26.93 -36.31
N GLY A 328 26.56 27.75 -35.24
CA GLY A 328 27.20 29.07 -35.17
C GLY A 328 26.30 30.24 -34.75
N GLY A 329 26.75 30.99 -33.74
CA GLY A 329 26.46 32.42 -33.65
C GLY A 329 25.57 32.89 -32.49
N SER A 330 26.21 33.55 -31.53
CA SER A 330 25.56 34.36 -30.48
C SER A 330 24.73 35.52 -31.05
N LYS A 331 23.65 35.89 -30.36
CA LYS A 331 23.41 37.28 -29.90
C LYS A 331 22.18 37.37 -28.99
N THR A 332 22.36 38.19 -27.98
CA THR A 332 21.43 38.69 -26.98
C THR A 332 20.18 39.35 -27.58
N SER A 333 19.00 39.13 -26.99
CA SER A 333 18.04 40.22 -26.72
C SER A 333 16.99 39.82 -25.68
N SER A 334 16.75 40.75 -24.78
CA SER A 334 15.73 40.79 -23.74
C SER A 334 14.33 40.98 -24.33
N ALA A 335 13.34 40.21 -23.87
CA ALA A 335 11.95 40.66 -23.85
C ALA A 335 11.12 39.82 -22.85
N SER A 336 10.66 40.51 -21.81
CA SER A 336 9.65 40.09 -20.85
C SER A 336 8.33 39.66 -21.52
N ARG A 337 7.75 38.53 -21.09
CA ARG A 337 6.35 38.16 -21.38
C ARG A 337 5.57 37.96 -20.08
N PRO A 338 4.29 38.40 -20.02
CA PRO A 338 3.49 38.39 -18.80
C PRO A 338 2.89 37.01 -18.50
N SER A 339 2.78 36.71 -17.20
CA SER A 339 2.02 35.59 -16.63
C SER A 339 0.53 35.74 -16.94
N ALA A 340 -0.07 34.71 -17.54
CA ALA A 340 -1.53 34.52 -17.58
C ALA A 340 -1.89 33.33 -16.69
N THR A 341 -2.32 33.62 -15.45
CA THR A 341 -2.88 32.64 -14.53
C THR A 341 -4.34 32.39 -14.90
N ILE A 342 -4.65 31.24 -15.47
CA ILE A 342 -6.04 30.78 -15.65
C ILE A 342 -6.47 30.05 -14.38
N ARG A 343 -7.18 30.75 -13.47
CA ARG A 343 -7.98 30.09 -12.42
C ARG A 343 -9.31 29.66 -13.03
N ARG A 344 -9.59 28.35 -13.05
CA ARG A 344 -10.94 27.82 -13.25
C ARG A 344 -11.50 27.35 -11.91
N THR A 345 -12.38 28.15 -11.33
CA THR A 345 -13.29 27.75 -10.25
C THR A 345 -14.49 27.05 -10.88
N ALA A 346 -14.81 25.84 -10.41
CA ALA A 346 -16.06 25.16 -10.73
C ALA A 346 -16.90 25.05 -9.44
N THR A 347 -18.04 25.72 -9.44
CA THR A 347 -19.07 25.65 -8.40
C THR A 347 -20.16 24.72 -8.89
N THR A 348 -20.47 23.65 -8.16
CA THR A 348 -21.62 22.78 -8.46
C THR A 348 -22.75 23.10 -7.51
N THR A 349 -23.86 23.57 -8.06
CA THR A 349 -25.13 23.76 -7.35
C THR A 349 -25.99 22.50 -7.57
N CYS A 350 -26.42 21.84 -6.49
CA CYS A 350 -27.41 20.77 -6.56
C CYS A 350 -28.82 21.38 -6.59
N ILE A 351 -29.70 20.84 -7.42
CA ILE A 351 -31.14 21.11 -7.39
C ILE A 351 -31.87 19.80 -7.11
N GLY A 352 -32.68 19.83 -6.05
CA GLY A 352 -33.92 19.05 -5.85
C GLY A 352 -33.78 17.54 -5.68
#